data_AF-A0A967WTI9-F1
#
_entry.id   AF-A0A967WTI9-F1
#
_cell.length_a   1.000
_cell.length_b   1.000
_cell.length_c   1.000
_cell.angle_alpha   90.00
_cell.angle_beta   90.00
_cell.angle_gamma   90.00
#
_symmetry.space_group_name_H-M   'P 1'
#
loop_
_entity.id
_entity.type
_entity.pdbx_description
1 polymer ?
#
loop_
_entity_poly.entity_id
_entity_poly.type
_entity_poly.pdbx_seq_one_letter_code
_entity_poly.pdbx_strand_id
1 'polypeptide(L)'
;VSPADAATASAADATATPAAPTATATLTPTVTPSYTPSLTPNPSYTATNTATPTPTITPTATITPTITPTPTPSLTPTPIYSPTPLPAPGYQGDMVHILLLGLDWTTNLGGQNTDVIMVAAINKDTKQVSMLSIPRDLWVYIPNYGWSRINIAHKIGHRTGYPGGGPGLLAEVLRINLGIPTIDHWVRVDFDGFARVVDALGGVEMTVACPVNLRYKPPTSETQEEKILEPGVHHMDGATALRYVRTRRGTSDFDRARRQQQFLKAVWSQFKSPD
;
A
#
# COMPACT_ATOMS: atom_id res chain seq x y z
N VAL A 1 -65.09 -21.21 -13.64
CA VAL A 1 -65.54 -20.80 -15.00
C VAL A 1 -64.47 -19.87 -15.55
N SER A 2 -63.70 -20.33 -16.54
CA SER A 2 -62.90 -19.48 -17.43
C SER A 2 -63.82 -19.00 -18.58
N PRO A 3 -63.53 -17.87 -19.24
CA PRO A 3 -62.70 -17.85 -20.47
C PRO A 3 -61.73 -16.63 -20.49
N ALA A 4 -60.57 -16.58 -21.14
CA ALA A 4 -60.15 -16.82 -22.53
C ALA A 4 -60.70 -15.80 -23.55
N ASP A 5 -59.82 -14.88 -24.01
CA ASP A 5 -59.74 -14.25 -25.35
C ASP A 5 -58.42 -13.42 -25.35
N ALA A 6 -57.34 -13.69 -26.10
CA ALA A 6 -57.12 -13.92 -27.54
C ALA A 6 -57.29 -12.66 -28.40
N ALA A 7 -56.17 -12.00 -28.74
CA ALA A 7 -56.02 -11.21 -29.94
C ALA A 7 -54.57 -11.26 -30.46
N THR A 8 -54.46 -11.75 -31.68
CA THR A 8 -53.31 -12.03 -32.55
C THR A 8 -52.88 -10.83 -33.38
N ALA A 9 -51.57 -10.76 -33.73
CA ALA A 9 -50.97 -10.40 -35.04
C ALA A 9 -49.65 -9.61 -34.83
N SER A 10 -48.62 -9.64 -35.66
CA SER A 10 -48.10 -10.54 -36.70
C SER A 10 -46.83 -9.85 -37.24
N ALA A 11 -45.78 -10.64 -37.46
CA ALA A 11 -44.66 -10.45 -38.39
C ALA A 11 -43.77 -9.18 -38.33
N ALA A 12 -42.49 -9.38 -38.01
CA ALA A 12 -41.38 -8.93 -38.85
C ALA A 12 -40.13 -9.78 -38.58
N ASP A 13 -39.78 -10.56 -39.59
CA ASP A 13 -38.53 -11.26 -39.81
C ASP A 13 -37.42 -10.23 -40.13
N ALA A 14 -36.25 -10.36 -39.50
CA ALA A 14 -34.98 -9.77 -39.94
C ALA A 14 -33.82 -10.32 -39.09
N THR A 15 -33.28 -11.45 -39.53
CA THR A 15 -31.91 -11.89 -39.28
C THR A 15 -30.90 -10.78 -39.57
N ALA A 16 -30.05 -10.42 -38.60
CA ALA A 16 -28.76 -9.76 -38.87
C ALA A 16 -27.78 -9.96 -37.71
N THR A 17 -26.84 -10.88 -37.93
CA THR A 17 -25.60 -11.08 -37.16
C THR A 17 -24.70 -9.85 -37.29
N PRO A 18 -24.20 -9.23 -36.21
CA PRO A 18 -23.13 -8.25 -36.33
C PRO A 18 -21.78 -8.94 -36.45
N ALA A 19 -21.18 -8.83 -37.64
CA ALA A 19 -19.81 -9.26 -37.94
C ALA A 19 -18.79 -8.41 -37.17
N ALA A 20 -17.82 -9.08 -36.56
CA ALA A 20 -16.67 -8.46 -35.91
C ALA A 20 -15.72 -7.82 -36.94
N PRO A 21 -15.12 -6.65 -36.67
CA PRO A 21 -14.09 -6.09 -37.54
C PRO A 21 -12.76 -6.83 -37.34
N THR A 22 -12.36 -7.62 -38.34
CA THR A 22 -11.02 -8.20 -38.46
C THR A 22 -10.04 -7.11 -38.89
N ALA A 23 -9.27 -6.54 -37.95
CA ALA A 23 -8.12 -5.72 -38.26
C ALA A 23 -6.90 -6.62 -38.48
N THR A 24 -6.53 -6.83 -39.75
CA THR A 24 -5.30 -7.52 -40.13
C THR A 24 -4.10 -6.59 -39.91
N ALA A 25 -3.32 -6.83 -38.86
CA ALA A 25 -2.04 -6.17 -38.65
C ALA A 25 -0.97 -6.84 -39.53
N THR A 26 -0.50 -6.14 -40.55
CA THR A 26 0.68 -6.54 -41.34
C THR A 26 1.94 -6.28 -40.54
N LEU A 27 2.64 -7.36 -40.13
CA LEU A 27 3.93 -7.25 -39.44
C LEU A 27 5.04 -6.97 -40.47
N THR A 28 5.66 -5.81 -40.37
CA THR A 28 6.90 -5.48 -41.09
C THR A 28 8.07 -6.22 -40.43
N PRO A 29 8.92 -6.97 -41.16
CA PRO A 29 10.07 -7.64 -40.56
C PRO A 29 11.11 -6.61 -40.10
N THR A 30 11.41 -6.63 -38.80
CA THR A 30 12.51 -5.87 -38.19
C THR A 30 13.81 -6.67 -38.38
N VAL A 31 14.77 -6.10 -39.10
CA VAL A 31 16.10 -6.70 -39.31
C VAL A 31 16.84 -6.71 -37.97
N THR A 32 17.16 -7.90 -37.45
CA THR A 32 17.98 -8.07 -36.24
C THR A 32 19.45 -8.20 -36.66
N PRO A 33 20.39 -7.36 -36.18
CA PRO A 33 21.80 -7.58 -36.46
C PRO A 33 22.32 -8.80 -35.68
N SER A 34 22.81 -9.80 -36.43
CA SER A 34 23.50 -10.97 -35.91
C SER A 34 24.98 -10.65 -35.68
N TYR A 35 25.44 -10.69 -34.43
CA TYR A 35 26.86 -10.61 -34.10
C TYR A 35 27.48 -12.00 -34.19
N THR A 36 28.31 -12.22 -35.20
CA THR A 36 29.16 -13.42 -35.32
C THR A 36 30.44 -13.22 -34.51
N PRO A 37 30.78 -14.09 -33.54
CA PRO A 37 32.08 -14.01 -32.86
C PRO A 37 33.19 -14.48 -33.81
N SER A 38 34.20 -13.63 -34.02
CA SER A 38 35.41 -13.94 -34.77
C SER A 38 36.42 -14.65 -33.86
N LEU A 39 36.84 -15.86 -34.23
CA LEU A 39 37.91 -16.61 -33.54
C LEU A 39 39.27 -16.09 -34.01
N THR A 40 40.00 -15.43 -33.13
CA THR A 40 41.41 -15.06 -33.35
C THR A 40 42.32 -16.29 -33.18
N PRO A 41 43.31 -16.50 -34.06
CA PRO A 41 44.22 -17.63 -33.97
C PRO A 41 45.25 -17.48 -32.84
N ASN A 42 45.48 -18.60 -32.13
CA ASN A 42 46.44 -18.75 -31.04
C ASN A 42 47.90 -18.75 -31.57
N PRO A 43 48.80 -17.88 -31.09
CA PRO A 43 50.22 -17.94 -31.48
C PRO A 43 50.96 -19.08 -30.79
N SER A 44 51.62 -19.92 -31.58
CA SER A 44 52.58 -20.93 -31.14
C SER A 44 53.88 -20.25 -30.73
N TYR A 45 54.35 -20.48 -29.49
CA TYR A 45 55.63 -19.99 -29.00
C TYR A 45 56.69 -21.10 -29.07
N THR A 46 57.69 -20.91 -29.93
CA THR A 46 58.94 -21.69 -29.91
C THR A 46 59.94 -20.95 -29.02
N ALA A 47 60.44 -21.60 -27.97
CA ALA A 47 61.41 -21.02 -27.06
C ALA A 47 62.84 -21.10 -27.64
N THR A 48 63.51 -19.94 -27.76
CA THR A 48 64.95 -19.85 -28.00
C THR A 48 65.59 -19.13 -26.82
N ASN A 49 66.47 -19.82 -26.09
CA ASN A 49 67.21 -19.25 -24.97
C ASN A 49 68.41 -18.44 -25.48
N THR A 50 68.42 -17.13 -25.23
CA THR A 50 69.61 -16.28 -25.36
C THR A 50 69.75 -15.45 -24.07
N ALA A 51 70.87 -15.59 -23.37
CA ALA A 51 71.19 -14.82 -22.17
C ALA A 51 71.79 -13.44 -22.55
N THR A 52 71.30 -12.38 -21.90
CA THR A 52 71.78 -10.99 -22.09
C THR A 52 71.92 -10.30 -20.72
N PRO A 53 73.00 -9.53 -20.47
CA PRO A 53 73.48 -9.17 -19.12
C PRO A 53 72.71 -8.05 -18.41
N THR A 54 72.83 -8.07 -17.07
CA THR A 54 72.19 -7.15 -16.10
C THR A 54 72.71 -5.70 -16.18
N PRO A 55 71.85 -4.68 -16.35
CA PRO A 55 72.23 -3.28 -16.17
C PRO A 55 72.01 -2.78 -14.73
N THR A 56 72.98 -2.02 -14.23
CA THR A 56 72.94 -1.31 -12.94
C THR A 56 72.04 -0.07 -13.02
N ILE A 57 71.11 0.08 -12.06
CA ILE A 57 70.18 1.22 -11.95
C ILE A 57 70.74 2.34 -11.06
N THR A 58 70.82 3.56 -11.58
CA THR A 58 71.09 4.79 -10.82
C THR A 58 69.78 5.57 -10.67
N PRO A 59 69.33 5.97 -9.46
CA PRO A 59 68.03 6.62 -9.29
C PRO A 59 68.04 8.09 -9.74
N THR A 60 67.05 8.49 -10.53
CA THR A 60 66.75 9.88 -10.92
C THR A 60 65.60 10.42 -10.06
N ALA A 61 65.71 11.65 -9.55
CA ALA A 61 64.71 12.26 -8.67
C ALA A 61 63.42 12.65 -9.42
N THR A 62 62.26 12.31 -8.86
CA THR A 62 60.92 12.62 -9.39
C THR A 62 60.35 13.88 -8.74
N ILE A 63 60.02 14.90 -9.54
CA ILE A 63 59.26 16.09 -9.10
C ILE A 63 57.76 15.84 -9.29
N THR A 64 56.97 16.01 -8.23
CA THR A 64 55.50 15.83 -8.24
C THR A 64 54.80 17.19 -8.37
N PRO A 65 53.91 17.42 -9.36
CA PRO A 65 53.16 18.66 -9.46
C PRO A 65 51.99 18.71 -8.46
N THR A 66 51.83 19.84 -7.78
CA THR A 66 50.71 20.12 -6.86
C THR A 66 49.51 20.67 -7.64
N ILE A 67 48.37 19.97 -7.57
CA ILE A 67 47.08 20.43 -8.12
C ILE A 67 46.31 21.23 -7.06
N THR A 68 46.00 22.50 -7.36
CA THR A 68 45.14 23.35 -6.51
C THR A 68 43.67 23.07 -6.81
N PRO A 69 42.82 22.72 -5.83
CA PRO A 69 41.42 22.41 -6.09
C PRO A 69 40.59 23.68 -6.36
N THR A 70 39.82 23.67 -7.45
CA THR A 70 38.80 24.67 -7.79
C THR A 70 37.60 24.56 -6.81
N PRO A 71 37.09 25.65 -6.24
CA PRO A 71 35.96 25.59 -5.30
C PRO A 71 34.68 25.11 -6.00
N THR A 72 34.05 24.08 -5.43
CA THR A 72 32.76 23.53 -5.87
C THR A 72 31.61 24.50 -5.53
N PRO A 73 30.68 24.81 -6.46
CA PRO A 73 29.52 25.65 -6.14
C PRO A 73 28.63 24.95 -5.10
N SER A 74 28.36 25.65 -3.99
CA SER A 74 27.44 25.21 -2.95
C SER A 74 26.00 25.38 -3.43
N LEU A 75 25.24 24.29 -3.52
CA LEU A 75 23.81 24.35 -3.79
C LEU A 75 23.09 25.00 -2.60
N THR A 76 22.50 26.17 -2.80
CA THR A 76 21.60 26.78 -1.81
C THR A 76 20.40 25.85 -1.59
N PRO A 77 20.14 25.36 -0.36
CA PRO A 77 19.01 24.48 -0.12
C PRO A 77 17.70 25.23 -0.42
N THR A 78 16.89 24.69 -1.32
CA THR A 78 15.53 25.18 -1.56
C THR A 78 14.72 25.00 -0.28
N PRO A 79 14.05 26.04 0.25
CA PRO A 79 13.25 25.89 1.47
C PRO A 79 12.14 24.86 1.22
N ILE A 80 12.07 23.85 2.09
CA ILE A 80 10.98 22.86 2.07
C ILE A 80 9.72 23.58 2.54
N TYR A 81 8.77 23.82 1.63
CA TYR A 81 7.49 24.44 1.95
C TYR A 81 6.78 23.64 3.05
N SER A 82 6.64 24.26 4.22
CA SER A 82 5.85 23.75 5.33
C SER A 82 4.47 24.39 5.24
N PRO A 83 3.38 23.60 5.09
CA PRO A 83 2.05 24.16 4.95
C PRO A 83 1.62 24.86 6.24
N THR A 84 0.86 25.94 6.11
CA THR A 84 0.11 26.49 7.24
C THR A 84 -0.86 25.42 7.72
N PRO A 85 -0.84 25.03 9.01
CA PRO A 85 -1.79 24.04 9.53
C PRO A 85 -3.22 24.46 9.22
N LEU A 86 -4.05 23.52 8.77
CA LEU A 86 -5.47 23.78 8.61
C LEU A 86 -6.06 24.23 9.96
N PRO A 87 -6.90 25.28 9.98
CA PRO A 87 -7.56 25.67 11.21
C PRO A 87 -8.41 24.50 11.70
N ALA A 88 -8.24 24.13 12.96
CA ALA A 88 -9.15 23.19 13.61
C ALA A 88 -10.57 23.78 13.53
N PRO A 89 -11.57 23.01 13.07
CA PRO A 89 -12.94 23.49 13.12
C PRO A 89 -13.29 23.83 14.58
N GLY A 90 -13.99 24.94 14.79
CA GLY A 90 -14.56 25.28 16.09
C GLY A 90 -15.68 24.31 16.44
N TYR A 91 -15.33 23.10 16.89
CA TYR A 91 -16.31 22.12 17.33
C TYR A 91 -16.86 22.54 18.69
N GLN A 92 -18.16 22.76 18.74
CA GLN A 92 -18.91 22.91 19.99
C GLN A 92 -19.50 21.54 20.33
N GLY A 93 -18.84 20.80 21.21
CA GLY A 93 -19.33 19.51 21.72
C GLY A 93 -18.24 18.64 22.33
N ASP A 94 -18.63 17.74 23.25
CA ASP A 94 -17.71 16.78 23.87
C ASP A 94 -17.45 15.62 22.89
N MET A 95 -16.40 15.78 22.08
CA MET A 95 -15.94 14.81 21.09
C MET A 95 -14.73 14.03 21.57
N VAL A 96 -14.72 12.73 21.31
CA VAL A 96 -13.55 11.85 21.52
C VAL A 96 -13.08 11.30 20.17
N HIS A 97 -11.82 11.53 19.85
CA HIS A 97 -11.16 11.04 18.64
C HIS A 97 -10.26 9.85 18.97
N ILE A 98 -10.55 8.71 18.36
CA ILE A 98 -9.78 7.48 18.50
C ILE A 98 -9.12 7.14 17.17
N LEU A 99 -7.79 7.03 17.17
CA LEU A 99 -7.01 6.62 16.02
C LEU A 99 -6.84 5.10 15.98
N LEU A 100 -7.42 4.46 14.97
CA LEU A 100 -7.34 3.02 14.72
C LEU A 100 -6.27 2.74 13.67
N LEU A 101 -5.27 1.92 14.04
CA LEU A 101 -4.10 1.62 13.22
C LEU A 101 -3.96 0.12 12.97
N GLY A 102 -3.91 -0.25 11.68
CA GLY A 102 -3.58 -1.60 11.23
C GLY A 102 -2.15 -1.67 10.72
N LEU A 103 -1.36 -2.61 11.22
CA LEU A 103 0.08 -2.73 10.96
C LEU A 103 0.39 -4.01 10.18
N ASP A 104 1.33 -3.93 9.23
CA ASP A 104 1.64 -5.02 8.28
C ASP A 104 2.49 -6.17 8.89
N TRP A 105 2.99 -6.02 10.12
CA TRP A 105 3.91 -6.99 10.72
C TRP A 105 3.79 -7.12 12.24
N THR A 106 4.10 -8.32 12.74
CA THR A 106 3.74 -8.78 14.09
C THR A 106 4.85 -8.62 15.12
N THR A 107 6.12 -8.61 14.71
CA THR A 107 7.27 -8.61 15.65
C THR A 107 7.66 -7.25 16.24
N ASN A 108 7.21 -6.14 15.66
CA ASN A 108 7.46 -4.81 16.22
C ASN A 108 6.35 -3.84 15.81
N LEU A 109 5.33 -3.65 16.66
CA LEU A 109 4.21 -2.77 16.38
C LEU A 109 4.56 -1.27 16.31
N GLY A 110 5.76 -0.88 16.74
CA GLY A 110 6.22 0.52 16.70
C GLY A 110 6.89 0.89 15.38
N GLY A 111 7.73 0.01 14.84
CA GLY A 111 8.61 0.30 13.71
C GLY A 111 8.02 0.11 12.32
N GLN A 112 6.70 -0.07 12.19
CA GLN A 112 6.05 -0.43 10.92
C GLN A 112 5.26 0.71 10.32
N ASN A 113 5.09 0.59 9.01
CA ASN A 113 4.15 1.43 8.27
C ASN A 113 2.72 1.03 8.64
N THR A 114 1.82 2.01 8.63
CA THR A 114 0.40 1.81 8.88
C THR A 114 -0.33 1.54 7.56
N ASP A 115 -0.94 0.37 7.46
CA ASP A 115 -1.69 -0.07 6.29
C ASP A 115 -3.17 0.34 6.33
N VAL A 116 -3.66 0.54 7.56
CA VAL A 116 -4.97 1.09 7.90
C VAL A 116 -4.76 2.27 8.82
N ILE A 117 -5.33 3.41 8.45
CA ILE A 117 -5.38 4.62 9.26
C ILE A 117 -6.85 5.05 9.27
N MET A 118 -7.50 4.96 10.41
CA MET A 118 -8.90 5.38 10.55
C MET A 118 -9.08 6.21 11.80
N VAL A 119 -9.82 7.31 11.69
CA VAL A 119 -10.20 8.13 12.83
C VAL A 119 -11.67 7.88 13.12
N ALA A 120 -11.96 7.40 14.32
CA ALA A 120 -13.31 7.33 14.85
C ALA A 120 -13.56 8.56 15.73
N ALA A 121 -14.57 9.35 15.41
CA ALA A 121 -15.01 10.50 16.19
C ALA A 121 -16.34 10.16 16.87
N ILE A 122 -16.36 10.22 18.20
CA ILE A 122 -17.54 9.96 19.02
C ILE A 122 -18.04 11.30 19.54
N ASN A 123 -19.21 11.73 19.09
CA ASN A 123 -19.89 12.89 19.65
C ASN A 123 -20.77 12.42 20.83
N LYS A 124 -20.39 12.77 22.06
CA LYS A 124 -21.12 12.35 23.26
C LYS A 124 -22.43 13.09 23.46
N ASP A 125 -22.61 14.25 22.84
CA ASP A 125 -23.84 15.03 22.93
C ASP A 125 -24.92 14.43 22.02
N THR A 126 -24.57 14.17 20.75
CA THR A 126 -25.51 13.60 19.77
C THR A 126 -25.57 12.07 19.80
N LYS A 127 -24.69 11.41 20.56
CA LYS A 127 -24.53 9.95 20.61
C LYS A 127 -24.23 9.32 19.24
N GLN A 128 -23.54 10.05 18.38
CA GLN A 128 -23.18 9.61 17.04
C GLN A 128 -21.70 9.24 16.96
N VAL A 129 -21.40 8.24 16.12
CA VAL A 129 -20.04 7.82 15.79
C VAL A 129 -19.81 8.00 14.30
N SER A 130 -18.78 8.76 13.96
CA SER A 130 -18.32 8.96 12.59
C SER A 130 -16.97 8.28 12.40
N MET A 131 -16.77 7.63 11.26
CA MET A 131 -15.49 7.00 10.93
C MET A 131 -14.95 7.58 9.62
N LEU A 132 -13.69 8.01 9.64
CA LEU A 132 -12.98 8.51 8.48
C LEU A 132 -11.76 7.62 8.21
N SER A 133 -11.77 6.93 7.06
CA SER A 133 -10.61 6.19 6.58
C SER A 133 -9.66 7.13 5.85
N ILE A 134 -8.39 7.14 6.24
CA ILE A 134 -7.33 7.91 5.59
C ILE A 134 -6.53 6.99 4.66
N PRO A 135 -6.46 7.27 3.35
CA PRO A 135 -5.67 6.47 2.42
C PRO A 135 -4.20 6.42 2.83
N ARG A 136 -3.61 5.23 2.91
CA ARG A 136 -2.22 5.02 3.36
C ARG A 136 -1.17 5.76 2.52
N ASP A 137 -1.47 5.96 1.24
CA ASP A 137 -0.58 6.61 0.28
C ASP A 137 -0.90 8.11 0.11
N LEU A 138 -1.76 8.69 0.97
CA LEU A 138 -2.04 10.12 0.97
C LEU A 138 -0.73 10.91 1.15
N TRP A 139 -0.47 11.85 0.23
CA TRP A 139 0.72 12.68 0.24
C TRP A 139 0.51 13.87 1.17
N VAL A 140 1.31 13.93 2.24
CA VAL A 140 1.16 14.88 3.35
C VAL A 140 2.51 15.44 3.77
N TYR A 141 2.47 16.59 4.44
CA TYR A 141 3.64 17.13 5.12
C TYR A 141 3.82 16.45 6.48
N ILE A 142 5.01 15.90 6.72
CA ILE A 142 5.42 15.33 8.00
C ILE A 142 6.38 16.32 8.68
N PRO A 143 6.03 16.90 9.85
CA PRO A 143 6.85 17.91 10.52
C PRO A 143 8.28 17.44 10.76
N ASN A 144 9.26 18.26 10.38
CA ASN A 144 10.70 17.95 10.45
C ASN A 144 11.20 16.82 9.53
N TYR A 145 10.33 16.22 8.71
CA TYR A 145 10.69 15.13 7.78
C TYR A 145 10.29 15.40 6.31
N GLY A 146 9.55 16.49 6.06
CA GLY A 146 9.16 16.92 4.71
C GLY A 146 7.94 16.19 4.17
N TRP A 147 7.73 16.29 2.86
CA TRP A 147 6.57 15.71 2.19
C TRP A 147 6.75 14.21 1.94
N SER A 148 5.77 13.41 2.35
CA SER A 148 5.79 11.97 2.09
C SER A 148 4.39 11.34 2.17
N ARG A 149 4.33 10.03 1.98
CA ARG A 149 3.11 9.25 2.20
C ARG A 149 2.82 9.14 3.69
N ILE A 150 1.57 9.35 4.10
CA ILE A 150 1.20 9.35 5.51
C ILE A 150 1.54 8.06 6.26
N ASN A 151 1.54 6.90 5.57
CA ASN A 151 1.82 5.61 6.21
C ASN A 151 3.20 5.45 6.83
N ILE A 152 4.17 6.30 6.48
CA ILE A 152 5.50 6.25 7.09
C ILE A 152 5.59 7.04 8.40
N ALA A 153 4.64 7.94 8.67
CA ALA A 153 4.69 8.84 9.83
C ALA A 153 4.77 8.06 11.15
N HIS A 154 3.97 6.99 11.27
CA HIS A 154 4.01 6.12 12.45
C HIS A 154 5.39 5.50 12.68
N LYS A 155 6.00 4.94 11.62
CA LYS A 155 7.33 4.36 11.67
C LYS A 155 8.42 5.37 12.04
N ILE A 156 8.34 6.57 11.46
CA ILE A 156 9.27 7.66 11.75
C ILE A 156 9.16 8.03 13.23
N GLY A 157 7.95 8.33 13.72
CA GLY A 157 7.73 8.79 15.10
C GLY A 157 8.20 7.77 16.13
N HIS A 158 8.05 6.47 15.85
CA HIS A 158 8.63 5.44 16.72
C HIS A 158 10.16 5.42 16.68
N ARG A 159 10.78 5.44 15.50
CA ARG A 159 12.23 5.34 15.34
C ARG A 159 12.97 6.56 15.91
N THR A 160 12.35 7.73 15.87
CA THR A 160 12.96 8.97 16.33
C THR A 160 12.61 9.32 17.78
N GLY A 161 11.80 8.49 18.45
CA GLY A 161 11.37 8.73 19.83
C GLY A 161 10.51 9.99 19.97
N TYR A 162 9.68 10.30 18.97
CA TYR A 162 8.77 11.45 19.00
C TYR A 162 7.85 11.38 20.24
N PRO A 163 7.45 12.49 20.86
CA PRO A 163 6.48 12.47 21.97
C PRO A 163 5.18 11.74 21.59
N GLY A 164 4.81 10.69 22.34
CA GLY A 164 3.68 9.80 21.98
C GLY A 164 4.01 8.75 20.90
N GLY A 165 5.28 8.65 20.48
CA GLY A 165 5.80 7.67 19.53
C GLY A 165 5.23 7.82 18.13
N GLY A 166 5.08 6.70 17.43
CA GLY A 166 4.48 6.64 16.10
C GLY A 166 3.07 7.23 16.03
N PRO A 167 2.14 6.86 16.93
CA PRO A 167 0.81 7.46 16.98
C PRO A 167 0.83 8.96 17.25
N GLY A 168 1.74 9.44 18.11
CA GLY A 168 1.91 10.86 18.38
C GLY A 168 2.29 11.67 17.14
N LEU A 169 3.29 11.22 16.38
CA LEU A 169 3.66 11.91 15.13
C LEU A 169 2.54 11.85 14.09
N LEU A 170 1.85 10.70 13.98
CA LEU A 170 0.73 10.55 13.06
C LEU A 170 -0.45 11.47 13.43
N ALA A 171 -0.76 11.64 14.72
CA ALA A 171 -1.76 12.58 15.20
C ALA A 171 -1.43 14.02 14.80
N GLU A 172 -0.17 14.43 14.93
CA GLU A 172 0.29 15.76 14.52
C GLU A 172 0.19 15.95 12.99
N VAL A 173 0.52 14.93 12.21
CA VAL A 173 0.35 14.94 10.75
C VAL A 173 -1.13 15.11 10.38
N LEU A 174 -2.05 14.39 11.04
CA LEU A 174 -3.49 14.52 10.82
C LEU A 174 -3.98 15.93 11.19
N ARG A 175 -3.48 16.49 12.28
CA ARG A 175 -3.84 17.86 12.71
C ARG A 175 -3.42 18.90 11.68
N ILE A 176 -2.16 18.88 11.24
CA ILE A 176 -1.62 19.88 10.31
C ILE A 176 -2.25 19.77 8.92
N ASN A 177 -2.40 18.55 8.41
CA ASN A 177 -2.78 18.32 7.01
C ASN A 177 -4.28 18.15 6.79
N LEU A 178 -5.05 17.79 7.83
CA LEU A 178 -6.48 17.52 7.70
C LEU A 178 -7.35 18.31 8.71
N GLY A 179 -6.73 19.09 9.60
CA GLY A 179 -7.46 19.89 10.59
C GLY A 179 -8.15 19.07 11.68
N ILE A 180 -7.75 17.81 11.88
CA ILE A 180 -8.29 16.97 12.97
C ILE A 180 -7.71 17.48 14.30
N PRO A 181 -8.52 18.05 15.21
CA PRO A 181 -8.01 18.89 16.29
C PRO A 181 -7.19 18.11 17.32
N THR A 182 -7.68 16.95 17.73
CA THR A 182 -7.04 16.09 18.72
C THR A 182 -7.16 14.62 18.33
N ILE A 183 -6.26 13.80 18.85
CA ILE A 183 -6.38 12.35 18.93
C ILE A 183 -6.21 12.01 20.41
N ASP A 184 -7.29 11.60 21.06
CA ASP A 184 -7.32 11.40 22.51
C ASP A 184 -6.83 9.99 22.88
N HIS A 185 -7.12 9.02 22.01
CA HIS A 185 -6.72 7.63 22.17
C HIS A 185 -6.27 7.02 20.84
N TRP A 186 -5.49 5.96 20.92
CA TRP A 186 -5.13 5.17 19.74
C TRP A 186 -5.12 3.67 20.05
N VAL A 187 -5.48 2.88 19.05
CA VAL A 187 -5.44 1.43 19.07
C VAL A 187 -4.57 0.96 17.92
N ARG A 188 -3.64 0.04 18.20
CA ARG A 188 -2.76 -0.58 17.20
C ARG A 188 -3.01 -2.06 17.18
N VAL A 189 -3.23 -2.61 16.00
CA VAL A 189 -3.49 -4.03 15.81
C VAL A 189 -2.67 -4.50 14.61
N ASP A 190 -1.88 -5.56 14.81
CA ASP A 190 -1.28 -6.32 13.73
C ASP A 190 -2.24 -7.41 13.24
N PHE A 191 -1.83 -8.17 12.23
CA PHE A 191 -2.66 -9.22 11.67
C PHE A 191 -2.99 -10.34 12.66
N ASP A 192 -2.02 -10.75 13.48
CA ASP A 192 -2.23 -11.81 14.46
C ASP A 192 -3.17 -11.34 15.57
N GLY A 193 -2.99 -10.11 16.06
CA GLY A 193 -3.89 -9.48 17.02
C GLY A 193 -5.31 -9.33 16.47
N PHE A 194 -5.45 -8.94 15.21
CA PHE A 194 -6.75 -8.83 14.56
C PHE A 194 -7.47 -10.17 14.53
N ALA A 195 -6.80 -11.22 14.03
CA ALA A 195 -7.39 -12.55 13.93
C ALA A 195 -7.82 -13.07 15.31
N ARG A 196 -6.95 -12.96 16.32
CA ARG A 196 -7.26 -13.38 17.70
C ARG A 196 -8.47 -12.65 18.29
N VAL A 197 -8.60 -11.34 18.05
CA VAL A 197 -9.77 -10.58 18.53
C VAL A 197 -11.05 -11.09 17.90
N VAL A 198 -11.04 -11.34 16.58
CA VAL A 198 -12.22 -11.88 15.88
C VAL A 198 -12.58 -13.28 16.37
N ASP A 199 -11.59 -14.16 16.52
CA ASP A 199 -11.82 -15.52 17.01
C ASP A 199 -12.35 -15.52 18.45
N ALA A 200 -11.85 -14.61 19.30
CA ALA A 200 -12.34 -14.45 20.68
C ALA A 200 -13.79 -13.94 20.76
N LEU A 201 -14.27 -13.25 19.72
CA LEU A 201 -15.67 -12.85 19.58
C LEU A 201 -16.57 -13.98 19.03
N GLY A 202 -15.99 -15.14 18.74
CA GLY A 202 -16.70 -16.25 18.11
C GLY A 202 -16.94 -16.03 16.62
N GLY A 203 -16.13 -15.20 15.95
CA GLY A 203 -16.30 -14.83 14.54
C GLY A 203 -17.27 -13.66 14.31
N VAL A 204 -17.38 -13.21 13.06
CA VAL A 204 -18.21 -12.06 12.67
C VAL A 204 -19.10 -12.41 11.48
N GLU A 205 -20.39 -12.11 11.59
CA GLU A 205 -21.33 -12.23 10.47
C GLU A 205 -21.18 -11.05 9.50
N MET A 206 -20.98 -11.35 8.21
CA MET A 206 -20.67 -10.37 7.18
C MET A 206 -21.52 -10.61 5.93
N THR A 207 -22.28 -9.58 5.51
CA THR A 207 -22.99 -9.60 4.23
C THR A 207 -22.09 -9.15 3.07
N VAL A 208 -21.76 -10.06 2.16
CA VAL A 208 -20.90 -9.78 1.01
C VAL A 208 -21.77 -9.57 -0.23
N ALA A 209 -21.70 -8.38 -0.83
CA ALA A 209 -22.57 -8.01 -1.96
C ALA A 209 -22.03 -8.44 -3.33
N CYS A 210 -20.71 -8.55 -3.49
CA CYS A 210 -20.04 -8.89 -4.75
C CYS A 210 -18.95 -9.94 -4.49
N PRO A 211 -18.57 -10.76 -5.47
CA PRO A 211 -17.48 -11.72 -5.31
C PRO A 211 -16.19 -11.02 -4.87
N VAL A 212 -15.54 -11.55 -3.83
CA VAL A 212 -14.29 -10.99 -3.30
C VAL A 212 -13.18 -12.01 -3.43
N ASN A 213 -12.10 -11.62 -4.13
CA ASN A 213 -10.91 -12.46 -4.24
C ASN A 213 -10.12 -12.43 -2.92
N LEU A 214 -10.20 -13.51 -2.15
CA LEU A 214 -9.48 -13.72 -0.90
C LEU A 214 -8.15 -14.46 -1.09
N ARG A 215 -7.65 -14.56 -2.32
CA ARG A 215 -6.42 -15.29 -2.63
C ARG A 215 -5.25 -14.75 -1.82
N TYR A 216 -4.66 -15.64 -1.05
CA TYR A 216 -3.61 -15.32 -0.09
C TYR A 216 -2.44 -16.28 -0.24
N LYS A 217 -1.23 -15.79 0.01
CA LYS A 217 -0.03 -16.61 0.10
C LYS A 217 0.37 -16.67 1.58
N PRO A 218 0.19 -17.81 2.27
CA PRO A 218 0.67 -17.99 3.63
C PRO A 218 2.18 -17.74 3.70
N PRO A 219 2.71 -17.16 4.79
CA PRO A 219 4.16 -16.97 4.94
C PRO A 219 4.89 -18.32 5.00
N THR A 220 4.18 -19.37 5.40
CA THR A 220 4.65 -20.75 5.55
C THR A 220 4.56 -21.56 4.26
N SER A 221 4.04 -20.99 3.16
CA SER A 221 3.83 -21.72 1.91
C SER A 221 4.22 -20.92 0.68
N GLU A 222 4.80 -21.61 -0.31
CA GLU A 222 5.06 -21.01 -1.61
C GLU A 222 3.83 -20.95 -2.52
N THR A 223 2.82 -21.77 -2.22
CA THR A 223 1.58 -21.86 -3.01
C THR A 223 0.56 -20.82 -2.55
N GLN A 224 -0.15 -20.21 -3.50
CA GLN A 224 -1.29 -19.35 -3.19
C GLN A 224 -2.53 -20.21 -2.94
N GLU A 225 -3.25 -19.92 -1.87
CA GLU A 225 -4.58 -20.46 -1.66
C GLU A 225 -5.57 -19.63 -2.47
N GLU A 226 -6.09 -20.19 -3.56
CA GLU A 226 -7.15 -19.54 -4.33
C GLU A 226 -8.49 -19.68 -3.61
N LYS A 227 -9.06 -18.54 -3.22
CA LYS A 227 -10.39 -18.47 -2.61
C LYS A 227 -11.12 -17.26 -3.14
N ILE A 228 -12.24 -17.49 -3.82
CA ILE A 228 -13.22 -16.45 -4.14
C ILE A 228 -14.35 -16.59 -3.13
N LEU A 229 -14.66 -15.50 -2.44
CA LEU A 229 -15.81 -15.43 -1.55
C LEU A 229 -16.99 -14.91 -2.34
N GLU A 230 -17.98 -15.77 -2.55
CA GLU A 230 -19.19 -15.44 -3.30
C GLU A 230 -20.11 -14.49 -2.51
N PRO A 231 -21.01 -13.75 -3.19
CA PRO A 231 -22.03 -12.95 -2.53
C PRO A 231 -22.90 -13.78 -1.58
N GLY A 232 -23.27 -13.20 -0.43
CA GLY A 232 -24.09 -13.86 0.58
C GLY A 232 -23.76 -13.42 2.00
N VAL A 233 -24.45 -13.99 2.98
CA VAL A 233 -24.14 -13.82 4.40
C VAL A 233 -23.14 -14.90 4.80
N HIS A 234 -22.00 -14.48 5.35
CA HIS A 234 -20.92 -15.38 5.75
C HIS A 234 -20.56 -15.14 7.20
N HIS A 235 -20.42 -16.22 7.96
CA HIS A 235 -19.77 -16.17 9.25
C HIS A 235 -18.26 -16.31 9.06
N MET A 236 -17.50 -15.28 9.42
CA MET A 236 -16.06 -15.20 9.18
C MET A 236 -15.28 -15.38 10.48
N ASP A 237 -14.40 -16.39 10.50
CA ASP A 237 -13.34 -16.52 11.50
C ASP A 237 -12.26 -15.44 11.31
N GLY A 238 -11.33 -15.33 12.27
CA GLY A 238 -10.28 -14.32 12.25
C GLY A 238 -9.41 -14.39 11.01
N ALA A 239 -9.09 -15.60 10.53
CA ALA A 239 -8.33 -15.80 9.32
C ALA A 239 -9.08 -15.30 8.06
N THR A 240 -10.36 -15.62 7.91
CA THR A 240 -11.18 -15.21 6.77
C THR A 240 -11.49 -13.71 6.82
N ALA A 241 -11.83 -13.18 8.00
CA ALA A 241 -12.07 -11.76 8.22
C ALA A 241 -10.83 -10.94 7.89
N LEU A 242 -9.64 -11.40 8.31
CA LEU A 242 -8.37 -10.74 8.02
C LEU A 242 -8.11 -10.68 6.51
N ARG A 243 -8.33 -11.78 5.79
CA ARG A 243 -8.21 -11.82 4.32
C ARG A 243 -9.19 -10.83 3.66
N TYR A 244 -10.42 -10.78 4.17
CA TYR A 244 -11.48 -9.91 3.67
C TYR A 244 -11.12 -8.42 3.79
N VAL A 245 -10.66 -7.98 4.96
CA VAL A 245 -10.33 -6.56 5.20
C VAL A 245 -8.98 -6.13 4.58
N ARG A 246 -8.12 -7.08 4.19
CA ARG A 246 -6.82 -6.81 3.57
C ARG A 246 -6.82 -6.82 2.05
N THR A 247 -7.67 -7.63 1.42
CA THR A 247 -7.56 -7.86 -0.03
C THR A 247 -7.73 -6.56 -0.82
N ARG A 248 -6.89 -6.41 -1.85
CA ARG A 248 -6.94 -5.36 -2.88
C ARG A 248 -7.09 -5.96 -4.29
N ARG A 249 -7.18 -7.29 -4.38
CA ARG A 249 -7.12 -7.98 -5.68
C ARG A 249 -8.41 -7.70 -6.46
N GLY A 250 -8.27 -7.14 -7.65
CA GLY A 250 -9.40 -6.77 -8.50
C GLY A 250 -10.14 -5.51 -8.04
N THR A 251 -9.64 -4.76 -7.05
CA THR A 251 -10.32 -3.57 -6.50
C THR A 251 -9.34 -2.45 -6.13
N SER A 252 -9.86 -1.30 -5.70
CA SER A 252 -9.08 -0.15 -5.25
C SER A 252 -8.81 -0.14 -3.74
N ASP A 253 -7.98 0.80 -3.26
CA ASP A 253 -7.80 1.06 -1.82
C ASP A 253 -9.09 1.57 -1.15
N PHE A 254 -9.93 2.29 -1.90
CA PHE A 254 -11.24 2.74 -1.41
C PHE A 254 -12.18 1.56 -1.15
N ASP A 255 -12.14 0.51 -1.97
CA ASP A 255 -12.92 -0.71 -1.74
C ASP A 255 -12.43 -1.45 -0.50
N ARG A 256 -11.12 -1.45 -0.26
CA ARG A 256 -10.53 -1.99 0.96
C ARG A 256 -10.98 -1.20 2.19
N ALA A 257 -10.93 0.13 2.12
CA ALA A 257 -11.42 1.00 3.20
C ALA A 257 -12.91 0.79 3.47
N ARG A 258 -13.73 0.60 2.43
CA ARG A 258 -15.16 0.27 2.54
C ARG A 258 -15.36 -1.05 3.28
N ARG A 259 -14.62 -2.11 2.92
CA ARG A 259 -14.69 -3.42 3.60
C ARG A 259 -14.28 -3.33 5.07
N GLN A 260 -13.27 -2.53 5.40
CA GLN A 260 -12.85 -2.29 6.79
C GLN A 260 -13.94 -1.58 7.60
N GLN A 261 -14.57 -0.55 7.05
CA GLN A 261 -15.69 0.13 7.71
C GLN A 261 -16.90 -0.79 7.85
N GLN A 262 -17.18 -1.59 6.83
CA GLN A 262 -18.26 -2.59 6.87
C GLN A 262 -18.02 -3.61 7.97
N PHE A 263 -16.78 -4.11 8.08
CA PHE A 263 -16.39 -5.03 9.14
C PHE A 263 -16.57 -4.42 10.53
N LEU A 264 -16.10 -3.19 10.77
CA LEU A 264 -16.29 -2.52 12.06
C LEU A 264 -17.77 -2.30 12.40
N LYS A 265 -18.61 -2.01 11.40
CA LYS A 265 -20.06 -1.92 11.57
C LYS A 265 -20.67 -3.28 11.95
N ALA A 266 -20.24 -4.36 11.31
CA ALA A 266 -20.72 -5.70 11.62
C ALA A 266 -20.36 -6.12 13.06
N VAL A 267 -19.10 -5.93 13.45
CA VAL A 267 -18.63 -6.15 14.83
C VAL A 267 -19.48 -5.34 15.81
N TRP A 268 -19.69 -4.05 15.54
CA TRP A 268 -20.52 -3.20 16.40
C TRP A 268 -21.98 -3.66 16.52
N SER A 269 -22.59 -4.08 15.40
CA SER A 269 -23.96 -4.61 15.39
C SER A 269 -24.07 -5.89 16.22
N GLN A 270 -23.10 -6.80 16.11
CA GLN A 270 -23.05 -8.03 16.88
C GLN A 270 -22.91 -7.75 18.39
N PHE A 271 -22.08 -6.77 18.78
CA PHE A 271 -21.98 -6.33 20.17
C PHE A 271 -23.27 -5.71 20.74
N LYS A 272 -24.09 -5.09 19.89
CA LYS A 272 -25.37 -4.48 20.30
C LYS A 272 -26.51 -5.47 20.42
N SER A 273 -26.38 -6.62 19.78
CA SER A 273 -27.36 -7.70 19.82
C SER A 273 -26.74 -8.91 20.53
N PRO A 274 -26.34 -8.81 21.82
CA PRO A 274 -25.94 -9.99 22.55
C PRO A 274 -27.17 -10.90 22.69
N ASP A 275 -27.00 -12.17 22.36
CA ASP A 275 -27.97 -13.23 22.67
C ASP A 275 -28.25 -13.30 24.18
#